data_AF-A0A2G8K6I5-F1
#
_entry.id   AF-A0A2G8K6I5-F1
#
_cell.length_a   1.000
_cell.length_b   1.000
_cell.length_c   1.000
_cell.angle_alpha   90.00
_cell.angle_beta   90.00
_cell.angle_gamma   90.00
#
_symmetry.space_group_name_H-M   'P 1'
#
loop_
_entity.id
_entity.type
_entity.pdbx_description
1 polymer ?
#
loop_
_entity_poly.entity_id
_entity_poly.type
_entity_poly.pdbx_seq_one_letter_code
_entity_poly.pdbx_strand_id
1 'polypeptide(L)'
;MFLAEVFQQIKWKDILQARCQRTDPEGLRIANQTVSYLLNLLLIFANQMSLTQSEGRNLMQLFEEAEHFPWSFVDDNSFNTAVSWLLEQSNPSCVFQQRGYNLRLMRSVAGMGPSSPPEDFSLMKQRSYINMVVSLLCKCSERRDVRQNDFIQPVQQMLKDVQIYSSRGGDSKESSSEVVLLLSIVVGLLNNASPLYGAPQTILKALKSWLYICSDSRMALNMVTASCLSIASTKFMADLVELSLEAHFKSDNFSSPEDSSHGWAAVVSVLQLPELSHDAFVAECKECNAFLTLFAYMSQQLTQCQSVDDEYTLLNKLTNWTATCKLTPAQEHEIFLWCHKALELCNRLVQFGIPLWKITQILNTFASFLSQVGEDRSSTGLLGAIGLGSKSELSFKFRLSARCIACFIFAQLPQDGKLRLLAHDPGAINEPVHAAANQNIPRPSASAKDALKAVDAAISSKGYAQWKAYTQSIKLIILDPTKCITDTPWLVSKLVKDLFPDFHCLDLLTSK
;
A
#
# COMPACT_ATOMS: atom_id res chain seq x y z
N MET A 1 4.40 43.10 -27.42
CA MET A 1 5.16 44.02 -26.54
C MET A 1 4.27 45.15 -26.02
N PHE A 2 3.76 46.04 -26.89
CA PHE A 2 2.85 47.15 -26.48
C PHE A 2 1.67 46.73 -25.59
N LEU A 3 0.91 45.69 -25.97
CA LEU A 3 -0.22 45.21 -25.17
C LEU A 3 0.19 44.74 -23.76
N ALA A 4 1.37 44.12 -23.63
CA ALA A 4 1.86 43.65 -22.33
C ALA A 4 2.28 44.84 -21.44
N GLU A 5 2.83 45.90 -22.03
CA GLU A 5 3.21 47.13 -21.32
C GLU A 5 2.00 47.93 -20.81
N VAL A 6 0.91 47.95 -21.58
CA VAL A 6 -0.36 48.56 -21.15
C VAL A 6 -1.01 47.68 -20.08
N PHE A 7 -1.02 46.36 -20.31
CA PHE A 7 -1.70 45.39 -19.45
C PHE A 7 -1.14 45.36 -18.02
N GLN A 8 0.19 45.51 -17.85
CA GLN A 8 0.83 45.58 -16.53
C GLN A 8 0.56 46.88 -15.77
N GLN A 9 0.05 47.94 -16.41
CA GLN A 9 -0.29 49.21 -15.75
C GLN A 9 -1.72 49.24 -15.21
N ILE A 10 -2.55 48.26 -15.58
CA ILE A 10 -3.94 48.18 -15.17
C ILE A 10 -4.03 47.68 -13.72
N LYS A 11 -4.80 48.37 -12.89
CA LYS A 11 -5.08 47.96 -11.50
C LYS A 11 -6.10 46.82 -11.46
N TRP A 12 -5.66 45.63 -11.84
CA TRP A 12 -6.53 44.45 -11.97
C TRP A 12 -7.29 44.12 -10.70
N LYS A 13 -6.64 44.21 -9.54
CA LYS A 13 -7.27 43.95 -8.24
C LYS A 13 -8.50 44.82 -8.00
N ASP A 14 -8.40 46.13 -8.27
CA ASP A 14 -9.49 47.07 -8.07
C ASP A 14 -10.66 46.78 -9.02
N ILE A 15 -10.36 46.46 -10.28
CA ILE A 15 -11.36 46.10 -11.30
C ILE A 15 -12.10 44.82 -10.90
N LEU A 16 -11.36 43.78 -10.51
CA LEU A 16 -11.92 42.50 -10.12
C LEU A 16 -12.77 42.65 -8.86
N GLN A 17 -12.30 43.40 -7.86
CA GLN A 17 -13.08 43.66 -6.64
C GLN A 17 -14.40 44.37 -6.97
N ALA A 18 -14.39 45.39 -7.83
CA ALA A 18 -15.61 46.09 -8.23
C ALA A 18 -16.59 45.20 -9.03
N ARG A 19 -16.07 44.29 -9.87
CA ARG A 19 -16.89 43.43 -10.73
C ARG A 19 -17.44 42.20 -9.99
N CYS A 20 -16.66 41.61 -9.09
CA CYS A 20 -17.04 40.42 -8.32
C CYS A 20 -17.91 40.71 -7.09
N GLN A 21 -18.11 41.99 -6.72
CA GLN A 21 -19.02 42.38 -5.64
C GLN A 21 -20.51 42.21 -5.98
N ARG A 22 -20.86 42.13 -7.27
CA ARG A 22 -22.25 42.04 -7.70
C ARG A 22 -22.73 40.59 -7.68
N THR A 23 -23.71 40.30 -6.82
CA THR A 23 -24.28 38.95 -6.66
C THR A 23 -25.54 38.69 -7.48
N ASP A 24 -26.05 39.72 -8.18
CA ASP A 24 -27.16 39.56 -9.12
C ASP A 24 -26.77 38.69 -10.33
N PRO A 25 -27.70 37.96 -10.99
CA PRO A 25 -27.35 37.03 -12.08
C PRO A 25 -26.55 37.67 -13.22
N GLU A 26 -26.85 38.93 -13.54
CA GLU A 26 -26.11 39.68 -14.56
C GLU A 26 -24.72 40.08 -14.05
N GLY A 27 -24.61 40.48 -12.79
CA GLY A 27 -23.35 40.70 -12.08
C GLY A 27 -22.43 39.47 -12.11
N LEU A 28 -22.96 38.29 -11.78
CA LEU A 28 -22.22 37.02 -11.82
C LEU A 28 -21.75 36.69 -13.24
N ARG A 29 -22.58 36.91 -14.25
CA ARG A 29 -22.23 36.73 -15.67
C ARG A 29 -21.09 37.65 -16.09
N ILE A 30 -21.16 38.93 -15.72
CA ILE A 30 -20.11 39.92 -16.01
C ILE A 30 -18.81 39.57 -15.27
N ALA A 31 -18.90 39.13 -14.02
CA ALA A 31 -17.74 38.69 -13.24
C ALA A 31 -17.05 37.49 -13.90
N ASN A 32 -17.81 36.44 -14.24
CA ASN A 32 -17.31 35.29 -14.99
C ASN A 32 -16.61 35.72 -16.30
N GLN A 33 -17.28 36.49 -17.15
CA GLN A 33 -16.70 36.97 -18.42
C GLN A 33 -15.40 37.74 -18.20
N THR A 34 -15.39 38.67 -17.25
CA THR A 34 -14.21 39.51 -16.95
C THR A 34 -13.02 38.65 -16.51
N VAL A 35 -13.26 37.73 -15.56
CA VAL A 35 -12.20 36.87 -15.01
C VAL A 35 -11.73 35.85 -16.04
N SER A 36 -12.62 35.29 -16.87
CA SER A 36 -12.28 34.36 -17.95
C SER A 36 -11.46 35.02 -19.07
N TYR A 37 -11.79 36.26 -19.47
CA TYR A 37 -10.97 37.00 -20.43
C TYR A 37 -9.60 37.35 -19.85
N LEU A 38 -9.55 37.73 -18.58
CA LEU A 38 -8.30 37.99 -17.89
C LEU A 38 -7.41 36.74 -17.85
N LEU A 39 -7.98 35.57 -17.51
CA LEU A 39 -7.28 34.29 -17.53
C LEU A 39 -6.65 34.01 -18.90
N ASN A 40 -7.43 34.14 -19.98
CA ASN A 40 -6.94 33.90 -21.34
C ASN A 40 -5.76 34.82 -21.70
N LEU A 41 -5.86 36.11 -21.36
CA LEU A 41 -4.76 37.07 -21.59
C LEU A 41 -3.51 36.71 -20.79
N LEU A 42 -3.67 36.38 -19.51
CA LEU A 42 -2.56 35.96 -18.65
C LEU A 42 -1.89 34.69 -19.17
N LEU A 43 -2.65 33.70 -19.68
CA LEU A 43 -2.10 32.49 -20.28
C LEU A 43 -1.34 32.77 -21.58
N ILE A 44 -1.85 33.66 -22.44
CA ILE A 44 -1.14 34.11 -23.64
C ILE A 44 0.19 34.75 -23.25
N PHE A 45 0.19 35.65 -22.27
CA PHE A 45 1.40 36.30 -21.81
C PHE A 45 2.38 35.34 -21.14
N ALA A 46 1.91 34.42 -20.29
CA ALA A 46 2.78 33.45 -19.62
C ALA A 46 3.41 32.45 -20.62
N ASN A 47 2.67 32.05 -21.66
CA ASN A 47 3.23 31.22 -22.72
C ASN A 47 4.30 31.98 -23.53
N GLN A 48 4.10 33.27 -23.80
CA GLN A 48 5.06 34.12 -24.51
C GLN A 48 6.26 34.55 -23.66
N MET A 49 6.08 34.78 -22.34
CA MET A 49 7.13 35.22 -21.41
C MET A 49 8.24 34.19 -21.22
N SER A 50 7.97 32.91 -21.49
CA SER A 50 9.01 31.88 -21.57
C SER A 50 10.10 32.19 -22.62
N LEU A 51 9.86 33.16 -23.51
CA LEU A 51 10.74 33.55 -24.62
C LEU A 51 11.52 34.86 -24.39
N THR A 52 11.23 35.68 -23.36
CA THR A 52 11.80 37.04 -23.24
C THR A 52 12.20 37.39 -21.80
N GLN A 53 13.48 37.15 -21.43
CA GLN A 53 13.97 37.40 -20.06
C GLN A 53 14.30 38.87 -19.74
N SER A 54 14.21 39.82 -20.68
CA SER A 54 14.81 41.16 -20.50
C SER A 54 13.90 42.29 -20.03
N GLU A 55 12.56 42.17 -20.00
CA GLU A 55 11.67 43.33 -19.69
C GLU A 55 10.43 43.00 -18.81
N GLY A 56 10.57 42.12 -17.81
CA GLY A 56 9.41 41.45 -17.19
C GLY A 56 9.02 41.79 -15.74
N ARG A 57 9.71 42.67 -14.98
CA ARG A 57 9.49 42.75 -13.50
C ARG A 57 8.03 42.99 -13.08
N ASN A 58 7.32 43.91 -13.73
CA ASN A 58 5.92 44.21 -13.37
C ASN A 58 4.95 43.10 -13.81
N LEU A 59 5.22 42.42 -14.93
CA LEU A 59 4.43 41.23 -15.32
C LEU A 59 4.64 40.06 -14.35
N MET A 60 5.85 39.89 -13.82
CA MET A 60 6.15 38.84 -12.83
C MET A 60 5.37 39.10 -11.53
N GLN A 61 5.36 40.36 -11.07
CA GLN A 61 4.52 40.78 -9.95
C GLN A 61 3.04 40.53 -10.21
N LEU A 62 2.55 40.83 -11.42
CA LEU A 62 1.16 40.56 -11.78
C LEU A 62 0.83 39.06 -11.71
N PHE A 63 1.75 38.16 -12.09
CA PHE A 63 1.53 36.72 -11.93
C PHE A 63 1.52 36.26 -10.48
N GLU A 64 2.28 36.90 -9.60
CA GLU A 64 2.22 36.64 -8.16
C GLU A 64 0.90 37.14 -7.55
N GLU A 65 0.43 38.31 -7.97
CA GLU A 65 -0.88 38.85 -7.60
C GLU A 65 -2.02 37.97 -8.13
N ALA A 66 -1.86 37.44 -9.34
CA ALA A 66 -2.86 36.61 -10.01
C ALA A 66 -3.20 35.34 -9.22
N GLU A 67 -2.30 34.78 -8.41
CA GLU A 67 -2.62 33.62 -7.57
C GLU A 67 -3.75 33.90 -6.55
N HIS A 68 -4.02 35.17 -6.26
CA HIS A 68 -4.99 35.63 -5.26
C HIS A 68 -6.24 36.25 -5.88
N PHE A 69 -6.38 36.21 -7.21
CA PHE A 69 -7.57 36.71 -7.89
C PHE A 69 -8.78 35.80 -7.63
N PRO A 70 -10.02 36.32 -7.76
CA PRO A 70 -11.24 35.58 -7.44
C PRO A 70 -11.59 34.57 -8.55
N TRP A 71 -10.78 33.52 -8.68
CA TRP A 71 -10.91 32.52 -9.74
C TRP A 71 -12.13 31.61 -9.61
N SER A 72 -12.79 31.61 -8.45
CA SER A 72 -14.04 30.89 -8.23
C SER A 72 -15.13 31.27 -9.25
N PHE A 73 -15.12 32.52 -9.74
CA PHE A 73 -16.06 33.03 -10.75
C PHE A 73 -15.81 32.48 -12.17
N VAL A 74 -14.64 31.92 -12.48
CA VAL A 74 -14.44 31.23 -13.77
C VAL A 74 -15.32 30.00 -13.76
N ASP A 75 -16.14 29.76 -14.78
CA ASP A 75 -17.00 28.58 -14.83
C ASP A 75 -16.24 27.39 -15.44
N ASP A 76 -16.80 26.19 -15.30
CA ASP A 76 -16.15 24.96 -15.76
C ASP A 76 -15.89 25.00 -17.28
N ASN A 77 -16.79 25.60 -18.05
CA ASN A 77 -16.65 25.70 -19.49
C ASN A 77 -15.51 26.65 -19.92
N SER A 78 -15.42 27.84 -19.31
CA SER A 78 -14.30 28.75 -19.58
C SER A 78 -12.97 28.15 -19.14
N PHE A 79 -12.95 27.46 -17.99
CA PHE A 79 -11.74 26.78 -17.52
C PHE A 79 -11.30 25.66 -18.49
N ASN A 80 -12.22 24.82 -18.94
CA ASN A 80 -11.92 23.77 -19.91
C ASN A 80 -11.44 24.34 -21.26
N THR A 81 -12.00 25.47 -21.69
CA THR A 81 -11.52 26.18 -22.90
C THR A 81 -10.07 26.64 -22.72
N ALA A 82 -9.74 27.20 -21.56
CA ALA A 82 -8.38 27.62 -21.22
C ALA A 82 -7.40 26.42 -21.15
N VAL A 83 -7.83 25.28 -20.59
CA VAL A 83 -7.08 24.03 -20.56
C VAL A 83 -6.77 23.55 -21.99
N SER A 84 -7.78 23.46 -22.86
CA SER A 84 -7.61 23.03 -24.25
C SER A 84 -6.63 23.94 -25.00
N TRP A 85 -6.79 25.26 -24.85
CA TRP A 85 -5.87 26.22 -25.44
C TRP A 85 -4.42 26.01 -24.96
N LEU A 86 -4.20 25.80 -23.66
CA LEU A 86 -2.85 25.56 -23.14
C LEU A 86 -2.26 24.27 -23.70
N LEU A 87 -3.05 23.19 -23.77
CA LEU A 87 -2.60 21.91 -24.32
C LEU A 87 -2.21 21.98 -25.80
N GLU A 88 -2.86 22.85 -26.58
CA GLU A 88 -2.60 23.05 -28.01
C GLU A 88 -1.45 24.02 -28.27
N GLN A 89 -1.34 25.10 -27.49
CA GLN A 89 -0.47 26.23 -27.80
C GLN A 89 0.83 26.28 -26.98
N SER A 90 0.96 25.47 -25.93
CA SER A 90 2.18 25.44 -25.10
C SER A 90 3.14 24.32 -25.48
N ASN A 91 4.42 24.53 -25.23
CA ASN A 91 5.41 23.46 -25.26
C ASN A 91 5.14 22.52 -24.07
N PRO A 92 4.91 21.20 -24.28
CA PRO A 92 4.63 20.26 -23.19
C PRO A 92 5.65 20.28 -22.06
N SER A 93 6.93 20.53 -22.39
CA SER A 93 8.03 20.61 -21.43
C SER A 93 7.90 21.76 -20.42
N CYS A 94 6.92 22.66 -20.58
CA CYS A 94 6.58 23.66 -19.56
C CYS A 94 6.21 23.01 -18.22
N VAL A 95 5.76 21.74 -18.23
CA VAL A 95 5.45 20.97 -17.03
C VAL A 95 6.64 20.72 -16.11
N PHE A 96 7.86 20.78 -16.64
CA PHE A 96 9.09 20.61 -15.86
C PHE A 96 9.62 21.92 -15.28
N GLN A 97 9.06 23.07 -15.66
CA GLN A 97 9.51 24.37 -15.19
C GLN A 97 8.94 24.64 -13.80
N GLN A 98 9.76 24.53 -12.75
CA GLN A 98 9.35 24.79 -11.37
C GLN A 98 8.72 26.18 -11.13
N ARG A 99 8.97 27.15 -12.02
CA ARG A 99 8.41 28.50 -11.99
C ARG A 99 7.52 28.82 -13.20
N GLY A 100 6.98 27.81 -13.87
CA GLY A 100 6.09 28.01 -15.00
C GLY A 100 4.81 28.75 -14.58
N TYR A 101 4.67 30.01 -15.01
CA TYR A 101 3.51 30.85 -14.68
C TYR A 101 2.18 30.24 -15.13
N ASN A 102 2.17 29.56 -16.28
CA ASN A 102 0.99 28.87 -16.80
C ASN A 102 0.42 27.88 -15.79
N LEU A 103 1.25 26.97 -15.27
CA LEU A 103 0.77 25.90 -14.39
C LEU A 103 0.41 26.41 -13.00
N ARG A 104 1.16 27.36 -12.46
CA ARG A 104 0.82 28.03 -11.18
C ARG A 104 -0.52 28.75 -11.26
N LEU A 105 -0.76 29.47 -12.37
CA LEU A 105 -2.01 30.15 -12.62
C LEU A 105 -3.16 29.14 -12.74
N MET A 106 -3.04 28.12 -13.60
CA MET A 106 -4.08 27.10 -13.78
C MET A 106 -4.37 26.32 -12.50
N ARG A 107 -3.34 26.06 -11.69
CA ARG A 107 -3.49 25.45 -10.36
C ARG A 107 -4.33 26.32 -9.43
N SER A 108 -4.08 27.62 -9.42
CA SER A 108 -4.83 28.59 -8.60
C SER A 108 -6.28 28.71 -9.08
N VAL A 109 -6.49 28.71 -10.40
CA VAL A 109 -7.82 28.78 -10.99
C VAL A 109 -8.65 27.53 -10.70
N ALA A 110 -8.00 26.37 -10.61
CA ALA A 110 -8.62 25.12 -10.24
C ALA A 110 -8.88 24.95 -8.73
N GLY A 111 -8.41 25.88 -7.88
CA GLY A 111 -8.56 25.78 -6.42
C GLY A 111 -7.61 24.77 -5.75
N MET A 112 -6.59 24.28 -6.47
CA MET A 112 -5.62 23.27 -5.99
C MET A 112 -4.41 23.90 -5.25
N GLY A 113 -4.42 25.22 -5.08
CA GLY A 113 -3.45 25.97 -4.30
C GLY A 113 -3.82 26.04 -2.82
N PRO A 114 -2.86 26.26 -1.89
CA PRO A 114 -3.09 26.25 -0.43
C PRO A 114 -4.02 27.38 0.07
N SER A 115 -4.17 28.46 -0.68
CA SER A 115 -4.93 29.66 -0.29
C SER A 115 -6.41 29.65 -0.70
N SER A 116 -6.87 28.63 -1.44
CA SER A 116 -8.22 28.57 -2.01
C SER A 116 -9.24 27.96 -1.01
N PRO A 117 -10.37 28.63 -0.71
CA PRO A 117 -11.47 28.04 0.06
C PRO A 117 -12.09 26.86 -0.71
N PRO A 118 -12.42 25.72 -0.07
CA PRO A 118 -12.86 24.51 -0.79
C PRO A 118 -14.25 24.68 -1.44
N GLU A 119 -15.15 25.38 -0.75
CA GLU A 119 -16.56 25.56 -1.14
C GLU A 119 -16.73 26.38 -2.42
N ASP A 120 -15.70 27.11 -2.83
CA ASP A 120 -15.74 28.05 -3.93
C ASP A 120 -15.39 27.43 -5.30
N PHE A 121 -14.94 26.17 -5.34
CA PHE A 121 -14.42 25.53 -6.55
C PHE A 121 -15.11 24.19 -6.85
N SER A 122 -15.35 23.93 -8.14
CA SER A 122 -15.94 22.66 -8.58
C SER A 122 -14.89 21.56 -8.70
N LEU A 123 -15.30 20.33 -8.42
CA LEU A 123 -14.50 19.12 -8.68
C LEU A 123 -14.10 19.00 -10.16
N MET A 124 -14.93 19.49 -11.07
CA MET A 124 -14.65 19.45 -12.51
C MET A 124 -13.40 20.26 -12.87
N LYS A 125 -13.21 21.46 -12.30
CA LYS A 125 -11.98 22.24 -12.53
C LYS A 125 -10.73 21.50 -12.02
N GLN A 126 -10.83 20.91 -10.83
CA GLN A 126 -9.71 20.19 -10.21
C GLN A 126 -9.30 18.98 -11.07
N ARG A 127 -10.29 18.21 -11.53
CA ARG A 127 -10.09 17.09 -12.46
C ARG A 127 -9.47 17.56 -13.78
N SER A 128 -9.97 18.65 -14.35
CA SER A 128 -9.43 19.20 -15.60
C SER A 128 -7.99 19.69 -15.45
N TYR A 129 -7.63 20.28 -14.31
CA TYR A 129 -6.24 20.67 -14.03
C TYR A 129 -5.30 19.47 -13.93
N ILE A 130 -5.65 18.43 -13.17
CA ILE A 130 -4.82 17.23 -13.05
C ILE A 130 -4.71 16.53 -14.42
N ASN A 131 -5.82 16.38 -15.16
CA ASN A 131 -5.81 15.82 -16.52
C ASN A 131 -4.94 16.61 -17.49
N MET A 132 -4.94 17.94 -17.38
CA MET A 132 -4.08 18.81 -18.19
C MET A 132 -2.60 18.51 -17.92
N VAL A 133 -2.19 18.45 -16.65
CA VAL A 133 -0.80 18.13 -16.27
C VAL A 133 -0.42 16.73 -16.74
N VAL A 134 -1.30 15.74 -16.56
CA VAL A 134 -1.12 14.36 -17.05
C VAL A 134 -0.94 14.34 -18.57
N SER A 135 -1.78 15.06 -19.31
CA SER A 135 -1.70 15.15 -20.77
C SER A 135 -0.39 15.76 -21.26
N LEU A 136 0.10 16.81 -20.60
CA LEU A 136 1.41 17.40 -20.91
C LEU A 136 2.55 16.40 -20.65
N LEU A 137 2.51 15.67 -19.53
CA LEU A 137 3.50 14.64 -19.21
C LEU A 137 3.47 13.48 -20.23
N CYS A 138 2.29 13.03 -20.66
CA CYS A 138 2.18 12.03 -21.71
C CYS A 138 2.83 12.52 -23.02
N LYS A 139 2.55 13.75 -23.47
CA LYS A 139 3.23 14.34 -24.64
C LYS A 139 4.75 14.43 -24.44
N CYS A 140 5.23 14.72 -23.23
CA CYS A 140 6.66 14.72 -22.92
C CYS A 140 7.28 13.32 -22.97
N SER A 141 6.55 12.26 -22.64
CA SER A 141 7.07 10.88 -22.61
C SER A 141 7.43 10.33 -23.99
N GLU A 142 6.87 10.90 -25.05
CA GLU A 142 7.14 10.54 -26.45
C GLU A 142 8.41 11.23 -27.00
N ARG A 143 8.98 12.16 -26.25
CA ARG A 143 10.07 13.03 -26.70
C ARG A 143 11.43 12.54 -26.22
N ARG A 144 12.39 12.49 -27.15
CA ARG A 144 13.77 12.05 -26.88
C ARG A 144 14.59 13.04 -26.06
N ASP A 145 14.25 14.34 -26.13
CA ASP A 145 14.99 15.42 -25.46
C ASP A 145 14.62 15.58 -23.97
N VAL A 146 13.57 14.89 -23.51
CA VAL A 146 13.13 14.93 -22.11
C VAL A 146 13.89 13.90 -21.30
N ARG A 147 14.44 14.30 -20.14
CA ARG A 147 15.14 13.36 -19.25
C ARG A 147 14.14 12.64 -18.36
N GLN A 148 14.34 11.35 -18.14
CA GLN A 148 13.47 10.52 -17.28
C GLN A 148 13.24 11.13 -15.89
N ASN A 149 14.29 11.64 -15.25
CA ASN A 149 14.17 12.20 -13.89
C ASN A 149 13.34 13.50 -13.83
N ASP A 150 13.08 14.16 -14.97
CA ASP A 150 12.28 15.38 -15.00
C ASP A 150 10.80 15.08 -14.66
N PHE A 151 10.33 13.84 -14.84
CA PHE A 151 8.98 13.40 -14.48
C PHE A 151 8.70 13.35 -12.97
N ILE A 152 9.73 13.25 -12.13
CA ILE A 152 9.56 13.01 -10.69
C ILE A 152 8.86 14.19 -10.03
N GLN A 153 9.33 15.40 -10.27
CA GLN A 153 8.84 16.61 -9.60
C GLN A 153 7.37 16.93 -9.93
N PRO A 154 6.92 16.93 -11.21
CA PRO A 154 5.51 17.18 -11.53
C PRO A 154 4.56 16.14 -10.94
N VAL A 155 4.95 14.86 -10.94
CA VAL A 155 4.14 13.78 -10.34
C VAL A 155 4.01 14.00 -8.83
N GLN A 156 5.10 14.28 -8.13
CA GLN A 156 5.08 14.60 -6.70
C GLN A 156 4.27 15.85 -6.39
N GLN A 157 4.32 16.87 -7.26
CA GLN A 157 3.53 18.08 -7.09
C GLN A 157 2.03 17.82 -7.25
N MET A 158 1.60 16.99 -8.20
CA MET A 158 0.19 16.58 -8.31
C MET A 158 -0.27 15.83 -7.06
N LEU A 159 0.52 14.90 -6.54
CA LEU A 159 0.19 14.18 -5.31
C LEU A 159 0.06 15.11 -4.11
N LYS A 160 0.96 16.09 -4.00
CA LYS A 160 0.88 17.15 -2.97
C LYS A 160 -0.38 18.01 -3.14
N ASP A 161 -0.76 18.34 -4.37
CA ASP A 161 -1.97 19.11 -4.65
C ASP A 161 -3.23 18.32 -4.26
N VAL A 162 -3.29 17.03 -4.57
CA VAL A 162 -4.39 16.15 -4.14
C VAL A 162 -4.39 15.96 -2.62
N GLN A 163 -3.22 15.92 -1.97
CA GLN A 163 -3.15 15.85 -0.50
C GLN A 163 -3.69 17.12 0.16
N ILE A 164 -3.35 18.30 -0.38
CA ILE A 164 -3.92 19.58 0.08
C ILE A 164 -5.44 19.58 -0.10
N TYR A 165 -5.93 19.09 -1.24
CA TYR A 165 -7.37 18.91 -1.47
C TYR A 165 -8.01 17.99 -0.43
N SER A 166 -7.44 16.80 -0.21
CA SER A 166 -7.92 15.81 0.76
C SER A 166 -8.00 16.38 2.18
N SER A 167 -7.00 17.16 2.59
CA SER A 167 -6.97 17.76 3.94
C SER A 167 -8.11 18.75 4.22
N ARG A 168 -8.81 19.21 3.18
CA ARG A 168 -9.91 20.18 3.28
C ARG A 168 -11.29 19.55 3.29
N GLY A 169 -11.45 18.38 2.64
CA GLY A 169 -12.75 17.74 2.42
C GLY A 169 -13.33 17.01 3.63
N GLY A 170 -12.60 16.98 4.76
CA GLY A 170 -13.02 16.29 5.97
C GLY A 170 -13.05 14.76 5.81
N ASP A 171 -13.79 14.08 6.68
CA ASP A 171 -13.77 12.61 6.79
C ASP A 171 -15.00 11.94 6.13
N SER A 172 -15.62 12.60 5.14
CA SER A 172 -16.81 12.09 4.47
C SER A 172 -16.49 11.05 3.39
N LYS A 173 -17.45 10.16 3.09
CA LYS A 173 -17.34 9.20 1.99
C LYS A 173 -17.29 9.89 0.63
N GLU A 174 -18.03 11.00 0.49
CA GLU A 174 -18.01 11.83 -0.71
C GLU A 174 -16.60 12.38 -0.95
N SER A 175 -15.96 12.94 0.08
CA SER A 175 -14.59 13.46 -0.04
C SER A 175 -13.59 12.38 -0.44
N SER A 176 -13.65 11.20 0.18
CA SER A 176 -12.79 10.07 -0.21
C SER A 176 -13.00 9.65 -1.67
N SER A 177 -14.25 9.61 -2.15
CA SER A 177 -14.56 9.30 -3.56
C SER A 177 -13.95 10.32 -4.52
N GLU A 178 -14.02 11.61 -4.18
CA GLU A 178 -13.40 12.68 -4.98
C GLU A 178 -11.88 12.58 -5.02
N VAL A 179 -11.24 12.29 -3.88
CA VAL A 179 -9.80 12.07 -3.80
C VAL A 179 -9.38 10.84 -4.63
N VAL A 180 -10.14 9.74 -4.56
CA VAL A 180 -9.92 8.56 -5.40
C VAL A 180 -9.99 8.94 -6.89
N LEU A 181 -10.99 9.73 -7.30
CA LEU A 181 -11.09 10.19 -8.70
C LEU A 181 -9.86 11.00 -9.15
N LEU A 182 -9.32 11.88 -8.30
CA LEU A 182 -8.12 12.65 -8.62
C LEU A 182 -6.87 11.76 -8.68
N LEU A 183 -6.70 10.85 -7.72
CA LEU A 183 -5.59 9.89 -7.70
C LEU A 183 -5.65 8.94 -8.90
N SER A 184 -6.84 8.49 -9.31
CA SER A 184 -7.07 7.68 -10.49
C SER A 184 -6.55 8.34 -11.77
N ILE A 185 -6.72 9.66 -11.91
CA ILE A 185 -6.14 10.42 -13.03
C ILE A 185 -4.61 10.40 -12.94
N VAL A 186 -4.04 10.63 -11.76
CA VAL A 186 -2.58 10.64 -11.55
C VAL A 186 -1.96 9.27 -11.86
N VAL A 187 -2.47 8.18 -11.29
CA VAL A 187 -1.93 6.83 -11.56
C VAL A 187 -2.22 6.37 -12.98
N GLY A 188 -3.26 6.91 -13.63
CA GLY A 188 -3.54 6.73 -15.05
C GLY A 188 -2.38 7.15 -15.97
N LEU A 189 -1.43 7.95 -15.49
CA LEU A 189 -0.16 8.20 -16.20
C LEU A 189 0.59 6.92 -16.55
N LEU A 190 0.53 5.90 -15.69
CA LEU A 190 1.22 4.63 -15.91
C LEU A 190 0.68 3.86 -17.12
N ASN A 191 -0.57 4.13 -17.51
CA ASN A 191 -1.18 3.52 -18.69
C ASN A 191 -0.89 4.32 -19.97
N ASN A 192 -0.78 5.64 -19.85
CA ASN A 192 -0.80 6.55 -21.00
C ASN A 192 0.58 7.10 -21.37
N ALA A 193 1.55 7.08 -20.44
CA ALA A 193 2.91 7.50 -20.75
C ALA A 193 3.60 6.48 -21.68
N SER A 194 4.29 6.98 -22.71
CA SER A 194 5.01 6.17 -23.66
C SER A 194 6.14 5.37 -23.00
N PRO A 195 6.21 4.04 -23.20
CA PRO A 195 7.26 3.21 -22.62
C PRO A 195 8.61 3.37 -23.33
N LEU A 196 8.66 4.01 -24.50
CA LEU A 196 9.82 4.05 -25.40
C LEU A 196 11.12 4.52 -24.71
N TYR A 197 11.01 5.50 -23.82
CA TYR A 197 12.13 6.08 -23.09
C TYR A 197 12.05 5.85 -21.59
N GLY A 198 11.30 4.84 -21.12
CA GLY A 198 11.27 4.46 -19.70
C GLY A 198 10.55 5.43 -18.76
N ALA A 199 9.65 6.28 -19.29
CA ALA A 199 8.88 7.23 -18.49
C ALA A 199 7.99 6.52 -17.45
N PRO A 200 7.23 5.44 -17.76
CA PRO A 200 6.39 4.75 -16.78
C PRO A 200 7.15 4.28 -15.53
N GLN A 201 8.37 3.76 -15.68
CA GLN A 201 9.19 3.29 -14.56
C GLN A 201 9.62 4.46 -13.66
N THR A 202 9.90 5.63 -14.24
CA THR A 202 10.27 6.80 -13.45
C THR A 202 9.06 7.43 -12.76
N ILE A 203 7.90 7.42 -13.41
CA ILE A 203 6.62 7.82 -12.82
C ILE A 203 6.28 6.90 -11.64
N LEU A 204 6.40 5.58 -11.82
CA LEU A 204 6.22 4.60 -10.74
C LEU A 204 7.18 4.88 -9.58
N LYS A 205 8.46 5.15 -9.86
CA LYS A 205 9.45 5.52 -8.83
C LYS A 205 9.04 6.79 -8.07
N ALA A 206 8.49 7.78 -8.75
CA ALA A 206 8.01 9.01 -8.12
C ALA A 206 6.82 8.74 -7.18
N LEU A 207 5.84 7.95 -7.63
CA LEU A 207 4.69 7.50 -6.82
C LEU A 207 5.15 6.71 -5.59
N LYS A 208 6.04 5.75 -5.78
CA LYS A 208 6.63 4.96 -4.67
C LYS A 208 7.37 5.82 -3.66
N SER A 209 8.17 6.78 -4.15
CA SER A 209 8.94 7.68 -3.28
C SER A 209 8.03 8.58 -2.45
N TRP A 210 6.88 8.99 -3.01
CA TRP A 210 5.89 9.78 -2.28
C TRP A 210 5.14 8.93 -1.25
N LEU A 211 4.73 7.70 -1.59
CA LEU A 211 4.10 6.78 -0.62
C LEU A 211 5.01 6.45 0.56
N TYR A 212 6.31 6.30 0.31
CA TYR A 212 7.29 6.03 1.38
C TYR A 212 7.34 7.12 2.46
N ILE A 213 7.04 8.37 2.09
CA ILE A 213 6.99 9.51 3.03
C ILE A 213 5.55 9.94 3.37
N CYS A 214 4.54 9.23 2.87
CA CYS A 214 3.14 9.55 3.12
C CYS A 214 2.78 9.14 4.55
N SER A 215 2.48 10.11 5.40
CA SER A 215 2.03 9.89 6.77
C SER A 215 0.49 9.88 6.91
N ASP A 216 -0.24 10.10 5.82
CA ASP A 216 -1.70 10.11 5.82
C ASP A 216 -2.23 8.72 5.40
N SER A 217 -2.67 7.96 6.40
CA SER A 217 -3.29 6.64 6.23
C SER A 217 -4.46 6.66 5.24
N ARG A 218 -5.33 7.68 5.28
CA ARG A 218 -6.51 7.76 4.39
C ARG A 218 -6.10 7.97 2.95
N MET A 219 -5.10 8.83 2.73
CA MET A 219 -4.55 9.04 1.41
C MET A 219 -3.91 7.77 0.85
N ALA A 220 -3.26 6.97 1.69
CA ALA A 220 -2.73 5.67 1.32
C ALA A 220 -3.86 4.68 0.95
N LEU A 221 -4.95 4.61 1.72
CA LEU A 221 -6.11 3.79 1.38
C LEU A 221 -6.83 4.24 0.10
N ASN A 222 -6.96 5.56 -0.13
CA ASN A 222 -7.50 6.08 -1.39
C ASN A 222 -6.60 5.71 -2.58
N MET A 223 -5.28 5.66 -2.38
CA MET A 223 -4.33 5.16 -3.39
C MET A 223 -4.52 3.67 -3.71
N VAL A 224 -4.91 2.84 -2.72
CA VAL A 224 -5.26 1.43 -2.97
C VAL A 224 -6.41 1.35 -3.96
N THR A 225 -7.53 2.02 -3.68
CA THR A 225 -8.71 1.99 -4.57
C THR A 225 -8.38 2.56 -5.95
N ALA A 226 -7.72 3.72 -6.01
CA ALA A 226 -7.34 4.35 -7.28
C ALA A 226 -6.44 3.45 -8.13
N SER A 227 -5.48 2.77 -7.50
CA SER A 227 -4.57 1.84 -8.17
C SER A 227 -5.30 0.65 -8.76
N CYS A 228 -6.19 0.01 -7.98
CA CYS A 228 -6.95 -1.15 -8.46
C CYS A 228 -7.91 -0.81 -9.61
N LEU A 229 -8.53 0.37 -9.56
CA LEU A 229 -9.51 0.79 -10.57
C LEU A 229 -8.89 1.32 -11.85
N SER A 230 -7.68 1.88 -11.79
CA SER A 230 -7.15 2.72 -12.88
C SER A 230 -5.85 2.22 -13.49
N ILE A 231 -5.11 1.28 -12.90
CA ILE A 231 -3.85 0.79 -13.47
C ILE A 231 -4.09 -0.45 -14.33
N ALA A 232 -3.63 -0.46 -15.58
CA ALA A 232 -3.79 -1.60 -16.49
C ALA A 232 -2.75 -2.71 -16.26
N SER A 233 -1.53 -2.34 -15.88
CA SER A 233 -0.46 -3.31 -15.58
C SER A 233 -0.65 -3.93 -14.21
N THR A 234 -0.89 -5.24 -14.15
CA THR A 234 -0.99 -6.00 -12.88
C THR A 234 0.26 -5.82 -12.02
N LYS A 235 1.44 -5.69 -12.63
CA LYS A 235 2.70 -5.47 -11.93
C LYS A 235 2.76 -4.13 -11.22
N PHE A 236 2.46 -3.05 -11.95
CA PHE A 236 2.42 -1.71 -11.34
C PHE A 236 1.31 -1.58 -10.30
N MET A 237 0.18 -2.23 -10.53
CA MET A 237 -0.92 -2.30 -9.58
C MET A 237 -0.49 -3.01 -8.29
N ALA A 238 0.09 -4.21 -8.37
CA ALA A 238 0.53 -4.97 -7.21
C ALA A 238 1.58 -4.19 -6.39
N ASP A 239 2.56 -3.59 -7.09
CA ASP A 239 3.59 -2.75 -6.48
C ASP A 239 3.03 -1.55 -5.71
N LEU A 240 2.05 -0.84 -6.27
CA LEU A 240 1.49 0.35 -5.64
C LEU A 240 0.47 0.03 -4.56
N VAL A 241 -0.34 -1.01 -4.73
CA VAL A 241 -1.28 -1.46 -3.70
C VAL A 241 -0.52 -1.94 -2.47
N GLU A 242 0.51 -2.77 -2.64
CA GLU A 242 1.32 -3.26 -1.52
C GLU A 242 1.98 -2.10 -0.75
N LEU A 243 2.64 -1.18 -1.47
CA LEU A 243 3.31 -0.04 -0.85
C LEU A 243 2.32 0.93 -0.20
N SER A 244 1.09 1.04 -0.72
CA SER A 244 0.03 1.84 -0.11
C SER A 244 -0.45 1.21 1.20
N LEU A 245 -0.56 -0.11 1.26
CA LEU A 245 -0.87 -0.83 2.51
C LEU A 245 0.28 -0.69 3.53
N GLU A 246 1.54 -0.76 3.09
CA GLU A 246 2.67 -0.47 3.97
C GLU A 246 2.61 0.96 4.53
N ALA A 247 2.29 1.97 3.70
CA ALA A 247 2.17 3.35 4.15
C ALA A 247 1.01 3.53 5.15
N HIS A 248 -0.12 2.86 4.91
CA HIS A 248 -1.26 2.81 5.84
C HIS A 248 -0.84 2.30 7.22
N PHE A 249 -0.14 1.16 7.27
CA PHE A 249 0.28 0.55 8.54
C PHE A 249 1.51 1.22 9.19
N LYS A 250 2.22 2.11 8.49
CA LYS A 250 3.32 2.93 9.06
C LYS A 250 2.85 4.26 9.65
N SER A 251 1.64 4.71 9.34
CA SER A 251 1.12 6.01 9.78
C SER A 251 1.04 6.11 11.30
N ASP A 252 1.75 7.06 11.92
CA ASP A 252 1.80 7.29 13.38
C ASP A 252 0.42 7.61 14.03
N ASN A 253 -0.62 7.88 13.21
CA ASN A 253 -1.95 8.27 13.67
C ASN A 253 -2.84 7.12 14.18
N PHE A 254 -2.31 5.92 14.49
CA PHE A 254 -3.03 4.77 15.07
C PHE A 254 -3.63 5.00 16.49
N SER A 255 -3.77 6.25 16.92
CA SER A 255 -3.92 6.65 18.32
C SER A 255 -5.36 6.56 18.88
N SER A 256 -6.34 5.99 18.17
CA SER A 256 -7.69 5.79 18.75
C SER A 256 -8.27 4.40 18.44
N PRO A 257 -8.57 3.58 19.47
CA PRO A 257 -9.24 2.28 19.33
C PRO A 257 -10.64 2.35 18.71
N GLU A 258 -11.26 3.54 18.63
CA GLU A 258 -12.61 3.74 18.12
C GLU A 258 -12.65 4.17 16.64
N ASP A 259 -11.48 4.37 16.01
CA ASP A 259 -11.43 4.84 14.63
C ASP A 259 -11.51 3.68 13.62
N SER A 260 -12.72 3.47 13.09
CA SER A 260 -13.00 2.49 12.02
C SER A 260 -12.22 2.70 10.72
N SER A 261 -11.52 3.85 10.56
CA SER A 261 -10.66 4.13 9.41
C SER A 261 -9.27 3.47 9.50
N HIS A 262 -8.96 2.81 10.61
CA HIS A 262 -7.67 2.16 10.84
C HIS A 262 -7.76 0.62 10.78
N GLY A 263 -6.59 -0.02 10.60
CA GLY A 263 -6.47 -1.47 10.62
C GLY A 263 -7.02 -2.18 9.38
N TRP A 264 -7.28 -3.49 9.52
CA TRP A 264 -7.64 -4.36 8.39
C TRP A 264 -9.08 -4.20 7.90
N ALA A 265 -10.01 -3.77 8.76
CA ALA A 265 -11.39 -3.53 8.33
C ALA A 265 -11.46 -2.42 7.27
N ALA A 266 -10.71 -1.33 7.48
CA ALA A 266 -10.57 -0.25 6.50
C ALA A 266 -9.95 -0.77 5.19
N VAL A 267 -8.86 -1.55 5.28
CA VAL A 267 -8.19 -2.16 4.11
C VAL A 267 -9.15 -3.01 3.28
N VAL A 268 -9.87 -3.94 3.92
CA VAL A 268 -10.82 -4.83 3.22
C VAL A 268 -11.96 -4.05 2.57
N SER A 269 -12.37 -2.92 3.15
CA SER A 269 -13.46 -2.09 2.61
C SER A 269 -13.07 -1.30 1.35
N VAL A 270 -11.80 -0.96 1.18
CA VAL A 270 -11.31 -0.13 0.06
C VAL A 270 -10.69 -0.94 -1.08
N LEU A 271 -10.35 -2.21 -0.83
CA LEU A 271 -9.76 -3.10 -1.83
C LEU A 271 -10.81 -3.49 -2.89
N GLN A 272 -10.66 -2.95 -4.09
CA GLN A 272 -11.57 -3.17 -5.23
C GLN A 272 -10.83 -3.85 -6.37
N LEU A 273 -10.67 -5.17 -6.30
CA LEU A 273 -9.87 -5.91 -7.29
C LEU A 273 -10.46 -5.84 -8.70
N PRO A 274 -9.61 -5.80 -9.75
CA PRO A 274 -10.08 -5.75 -11.12
C PRO A 274 -10.77 -7.06 -11.53
N GLU A 275 -12.07 -7.00 -11.85
CA GLU A 275 -12.88 -8.18 -12.18
C GLU A 275 -12.33 -8.96 -13.39
N LEU A 276 -11.86 -8.25 -14.42
CA LEU A 276 -11.43 -8.85 -15.70
C LEU A 276 -10.02 -9.45 -15.66
N SER A 277 -9.19 -9.09 -14.68
CA SER A 277 -7.79 -9.53 -14.58
C SER A 277 -7.45 -10.11 -13.21
N HIS A 278 -8.47 -10.50 -12.45
CA HIS A 278 -8.37 -10.95 -11.07
C HIS A 278 -7.28 -12.04 -10.85
N ASP A 279 -7.32 -13.14 -11.61
CA ASP A 279 -6.37 -14.24 -11.42
C ASP A 279 -4.94 -13.85 -11.83
N ALA A 280 -4.79 -13.04 -12.88
CA ALA A 280 -3.51 -12.51 -13.30
C ALA A 280 -2.93 -11.56 -12.25
N PHE A 281 -3.77 -10.74 -11.62
CA PHE A 281 -3.37 -9.85 -10.54
C PHE A 281 -2.90 -10.63 -9.30
N VAL A 282 -3.64 -11.67 -8.87
CA VAL A 282 -3.24 -12.51 -7.74
C VAL A 282 -1.92 -13.26 -8.04
N ALA A 283 -1.74 -13.75 -9.27
CA ALA A 283 -0.49 -14.37 -9.69
C ALA A 283 0.68 -13.39 -9.64
N GLU A 284 0.51 -12.17 -10.12
CA GLU A 284 1.53 -11.12 -10.06
C GLU A 284 1.86 -10.72 -8.60
N CYS A 285 0.84 -10.61 -7.75
CA CYS A 285 1.04 -10.34 -6.31
C CYS A 285 1.91 -11.41 -5.65
N LYS A 286 1.77 -12.69 -6.04
CA LYS A 286 2.68 -13.74 -5.58
C LYS A 286 4.11 -13.53 -6.06
N GLU A 287 4.30 -13.24 -7.34
CA GLU A 287 5.63 -13.05 -7.93
C GLU A 287 6.36 -11.85 -7.32
N CYS A 288 5.62 -10.80 -6.97
CA CYS A 288 6.13 -9.60 -6.30
C CYS A 288 6.24 -9.73 -4.78
N ASN A 289 5.83 -10.87 -4.20
CA ASN A 289 5.71 -11.07 -2.75
C ASN A 289 4.91 -9.96 -2.05
N ALA A 290 3.74 -9.60 -2.60
CA ALA A 290 2.82 -8.62 -2.04
C ALA A 290 1.99 -9.25 -0.90
N PHE A 291 2.61 -9.45 0.27
CA PHE A 291 2.04 -10.21 1.38
C PHE A 291 0.79 -9.53 1.97
N LEU A 292 0.81 -8.21 2.13
CA LEU A 292 -0.30 -7.45 2.69
C LEU A 292 -1.50 -7.47 1.75
N THR A 293 -1.26 -7.29 0.45
CA THR A 293 -2.28 -7.32 -0.61
C THR A 293 -2.93 -8.70 -0.69
N LEU A 294 -2.13 -9.77 -0.69
CA LEU A 294 -2.65 -11.14 -0.70
C LEU A 294 -3.43 -11.48 0.58
N PHE A 295 -3.02 -10.95 1.73
CA PHE A 295 -3.77 -11.11 2.98
C PHE A 295 -5.09 -10.35 2.96
N ALA A 296 -5.11 -9.11 2.46
CA ALA A 296 -6.34 -8.33 2.27
C ALA A 296 -7.33 -9.06 1.35
N TYR A 297 -6.83 -9.55 0.21
CA TYR A 297 -7.59 -10.35 -0.74
C TYR A 297 -8.16 -11.61 -0.10
N MET A 298 -7.33 -12.39 0.59
CA MET A 298 -7.76 -13.59 1.30
C MET A 298 -8.86 -13.27 2.32
N SER A 299 -8.73 -12.16 3.04
CA SER A 299 -9.72 -11.73 4.04
C SER A 299 -11.06 -11.38 3.39
N GLN A 300 -11.05 -10.71 2.24
CA GLN A 300 -12.25 -10.43 1.46
C GLN A 300 -12.91 -11.72 0.96
N GLN A 301 -12.13 -12.68 0.45
CA GLN A 301 -12.66 -13.96 -0.04
C GLN A 301 -13.27 -14.81 1.08
N LEU A 302 -12.70 -14.80 2.29
CA LEU A 302 -13.28 -15.50 3.43
C LEU A 302 -14.69 -15.01 3.78
N THR A 303 -14.97 -13.71 3.62
CA THR A 303 -16.33 -13.17 3.84
C THR A 303 -17.36 -13.64 2.81
N GLN A 304 -16.89 -14.17 1.68
CA GLN A 304 -17.72 -14.64 0.56
C GLN A 304 -17.88 -16.17 0.55
N CYS A 305 -17.14 -16.91 1.39
CA CYS A 305 -17.27 -18.36 1.50
C CYS A 305 -18.69 -18.74 1.94
N GLN A 306 -19.27 -19.72 1.25
CA GLN A 306 -20.61 -20.22 1.56
C GLN A 306 -20.55 -21.61 2.23
N SER A 307 -19.37 -22.24 2.22
CA SER A 307 -19.13 -23.57 2.78
C SER A 307 -17.75 -23.72 3.40
N VAL A 308 -17.58 -24.76 4.21
CA VAL A 308 -16.29 -25.15 4.79
C VAL A 308 -15.31 -25.69 3.73
N ASP A 309 -15.81 -26.19 2.61
CA ASP A 309 -14.98 -26.59 1.47
C ASP A 309 -14.40 -25.37 0.73
N ASP A 310 -15.13 -24.24 0.67
CA ASP A 310 -14.59 -22.97 0.15
C ASP A 310 -13.45 -22.46 1.04
N GLU A 311 -13.66 -22.45 2.36
CA GLU A 311 -12.64 -22.07 3.34
C GLU A 311 -11.41 -22.98 3.25
N TYR A 312 -11.62 -24.31 3.10
CA TYR A 312 -10.54 -25.27 2.87
C TYR A 312 -9.78 -24.99 1.57
N THR A 313 -10.47 -24.59 0.51
CA THR A 313 -9.85 -24.22 -0.77
C THR A 313 -8.97 -22.97 -0.61
N LEU A 314 -9.45 -21.95 0.11
CA LEU A 314 -8.66 -20.76 0.43
C LEU A 314 -7.45 -21.07 1.30
N LEU A 315 -7.60 -21.96 2.30
CA LEU A 315 -6.48 -22.40 3.13
C LEU A 315 -5.39 -23.12 2.31
N ASN A 316 -5.78 -23.97 1.35
CA ASN A 316 -4.82 -24.57 0.43
C ASN A 316 -4.12 -23.52 -0.44
N LYS A 317 -4.85 -22.50 -0.90
CA LYS A 317 -4.28 -21.38 -1.67
C LYS A 317 -3.21 -20.65 -0.84
N LEU A 318 -3.52 -20.30 0.40
CA LEU A 318 -2.59 -19.68 1.35
C LEU A 318 -1.37 -20.57 1.63
N THR A 319 -1.59 -21.86 1.87
CA THR A 319 -0.50 -22.83 2.10
C THR A 319 0.43 -22.92 0.89
N ASN A 320 -0.12 -22.97 -0.32
CA ASN A 320 0.67 -22.96 -1.56
C ASN A 320 1.45 -21.66 -1.74
N TRP A 321 0.90 -20.51 -1.35
CA TRP A 321 1.65 -19.25 -1.37
C TRP A 321 2.85 -19.31 -0.45
N THR A 322 2.68 -19.79 0.79
CA THR A 322 3.76 -19.89 1.78
C THR A 322 4.90 -20.78 1.29
N ALA A 323 4.57 -21.92 0.65
CA ALA A 323 5.56 -22.85 0.11
C ALA A 323 6.39 -22.27 -1.06
N THR A 324 5.90 -21.23 -1.74
CA THR A 324 6.55 -20.66 -2.94
C THR A 324 7.12 -19.25 -2.74
N CYS A 325 6.80 -18.58 -1.63
CA CYS A 325 7.20 -17.20 -1.40
C CYS A 325 8.71 -17.06 -1.15
N LYS A 326 9.25 -15.87 -1.44
CA LYS A 326 10.64 -15.52 -1.17
C LYS A 326 10.68 -14.38 -0.17
N LEU A 327 10.89 -14.72 1.11
CA LEU A 327 10.97 -13.72 2.17
C LEU A 327 12.24 -12.88 2.07
N THR A 328 12.08 -11.58 2.27
CA THR A 328 13.17 -10.61 2.46
C THR A 328 13.13 -10.07 3.89
N PRO A 329 14.23 -9.51 4.42
CA PRO A 329 14.25 -8.94 5.76
C PRO A 329 13.19 -7.86 6.01
N ALA A 330 12.79 -7.12 4.98
CA ALA A 330 11.78 -6.07 5.08
C ALA A 330 10.37 -6.64 5.36
N GLN A 331 10.09 -7.87 4.93
CA GLN A 331 8.76 -8.47 4.89
C GLN A 331 8.59 -9.62 5.91
N GLU A 332 9.59 -9.87 6.75
CA GLU A 332 9.59 -10.94 7.75
C GLU A 332 8.38 -10.95 8.67
N HIS A 333 7.87 -9.77 9.00
CA HIS A 333 6.77 -9.61 9.94
C HIS A 333 5.43 -9.97 9.28
N GLU A 334 5.27 -9.74 7.98
CA GLU A 334 4.02 -9.91 7.23
C GLU A 334 3.59 -11.38 7.14
N ILE A 335 4.55 -12.31 7.10
CA ILE A 335 4.24 -13.75 7.06
C ILE A 335 3.48 -14.22 8.31
N PHE A 336 3.60 -13.51 9.44
CA PHE A 336 2.85 -13.88 10.65
C PHE A 336 1.35 -13.69 10.50
N LEU A 337 0.90 -12.80 9.62
CA LEU A 337 -0.51 -12.67 9.23
C LEU A 337 -1.00 -13.96 8.58
N TRP A 338 -0.22 -14.47 7.64
CA TRP A 338 -0.49 -15.72 6.94
C TRP A 338 -0.42 -16.90 7.91
N CYS A 339 0.58 -16.93 8.80
CA CYS A 339 0.71 -17.95 9.84
C CYS A 339 -0.53 -18.02 10.71
N HIS A 340 -0.89 -16.90 11.32
CA HIS A 340 -2.02 -16.86 12.23
C HIS A 340 -3.30 -17.28 11.52
N LYS A 341 -3.58 -16.72 10.33
CA LYS A 341 -4.80 -17.05 9.61
C LYS A 341 -4.85 -18.50 9.13
N ALA A 342 -3.73 -19.07 8.66
CA ALA A 342 -3.69 -20.47 8.28
C ALA A 342 -4.03 -21.39 9.47
N LEU A 343 -3.48 -21.09 10.64
CA LEU A 343 -3.69 -21.85 11.88
C LEU A 343 -5.11 -21.67 12.44
N GLU A 344 -5.64 -20.45 12.40
CA GLU A 344 -7.02 -20.14 12.75
C GLU A 344 -8.01 -20.91 11.87
N LEU A 345 -7.78 -20.92 10.55
CA LEU A 345 -8.58 -21.70 9.60
C LEU A 345 -8.42 -23.21 9.82
N CYS A 346 -7.21 -23.71 10.11
CA CYS A 346 -7.03 -25.12 10.46
C CYS A 346 -7.91 -25.52 11.66
N ASN A 347 -7.90 -24.71 12.73
CA ASN A 347 -8.72 -24.96 13.92
C ASN A 347 -10.22 -24.94 13.60
N ARG A 348 -10.65 -23.94 12.83
CA ARG A 348 -12.05 -23.82 12.37
C ARG A 348 -12.46 -25.05 11.56
N LEU A 349 -11.70 -25.43 10.55
CA LEU A 349 -12.03 -26.56 9.67
C LEU A 349 -12.04 -27.90 10.40
N VAL A 350 -11.18 -28.09 11.40
CA VAL A 350 -11.24 -29.25 12.31
C VAL A 350 -12.57 -29.27 13.07
N GLN A 351 -12.99 -28.13 13.64
CA GLN A 351 -14.26 -28.04 14.37
C GLN A 351 -15.47 -28.33 13.49
N PHE A 352 -15.43 -27.93 12.22
CA PHE A 352 -16.51 -28.17 11.26
C PHE A 352 -16.38 -29.50 10.48
N GLY A 353 -15.45 -30.38 10.87
CA GLY A 353 -15.43 -31.77 10.41
C GLY A 353 -14.71 -32.03 9.09
N ILE A 354 -13.83 -31.14 8.61
CA ILE A 354 -12.94 -31.48 7.50
C ILE A 354 -12.06 -32.69 7.88
N PRO A 355 -11.85 -33.67 6.97
CA PRO A 355 -11.01 -34.82 7.25
C PRO A 355 -9.62 -34.45 7.80
N LEU A 356 -9.26 -34.98 8.97
CA LEU A 356 -8.03 -34.61 9.69
C LEU A 356 -6.76 -34.79 8.86
N TRP A 357 -6.69 -35.79 7.97
CA TRP A 357 -5.53 -36.01 7.12
C TRP A 357 -5.24 -34.82 6.18
N LYS A 358 -6.28 -34.11 5.73
CA LYS A 358 -6.14 -32.89 4.91
C LYS A 358 -5.49 -31.77 5.73
N ILE A 359 -5.93 -31.60 6.97
CA ILE A 359 -5.38 -30.61 7.90
C ILE A 359 -3.94 -30.96 8.28
N THR A 360 -3.67 -32.24 8.57
CA THR A 360 -2.31 -32.75 8.82
C THR A 360 -1.36 -32.47 7.65
N GLN A 361 -1.81 -32.61 6.40
CA GLN A 361 -1.00 -32.28 5.22
C GLN A 361 -0.66 -30.79 5.14
N ILE A 362 -1.64 -29.92 5.40
CA ILE A 362 -1.46 -28.46 5.44
C ILE A 362 -0.47 -28.08 6.53
N LEU A 363 -0.67 -28.57 7.76
CA LEU A 363 0.19 -28.29 8.90
C LEU A 363 1.64 -28.77 8.67
N ASN A 364 1.83 -29.95 8.07
CA ASN A 364 3.17 -30.44 7.72
C ASN A 364 3.85 -29.53 6.69
N THR A 365 3.15 -29.14 5.64
CA THR A 365 3.67 -28.24 4.59
C THR A 365 4.09 -26.91 5.21
N PHE A 366 3.22 -26.35 6.06
CA PHE A 366 3.42 -25.07 6.69
C PHE A 366 4.57 -25.08 7.73
N ALA A 367 4.61 -26.10 8.60
CA ALA A 367 5.68 -26.26 9.59
C ALA A 367 7.04 -26.55 8.94
N SER A 368 7.06 -27.24 7.81
CA SER A 368 8.28 -27.46 7.02
C SER A 368 8.81 -26.15 6.43
N PHE A 369 7.92 -25.33 5.85
CA PHE A 369 8.28 -23.98 5.40
C PHE A 369 8.86 -23.14 6.54
N LEU A 370 8.18 -23.06 7.68
CA LEU A 370 8.65 -22.31 8.85
C LEU A 370 9.99 -22.82 9.39
N SER A 371 10.21 -24.14 9.38
CA SER A 371 11.50 -24.72 9.77
C SER A 371 12.61 -24.29 8.83
N GLN A 372 12.36 -24.31 7.52
CA GLN A 372 13.34 -23.93 6.49
C GLN A 372 13.71 -22.44 6.59
N VAL A 373 12.74 -21.54 6.69
CA VAL A 373 13.02 -20.10 6.83
C VAL A 373 13.59 -19.75 8.21
N GLY A 374 13.45 -20.65 9.18
CA GLY A 374 14.08 -20.58 10.50
C GLY A 374 15.57 -20.94 10.53
N GLU A 375 16.15 -21.50 9.47
CA GLU A 375 17.55 -21.98 9.49
C GLU A 375 18.58 -20.85 9.51
N ASP A 376 19.68 -21.01 10.27
CA ASP A 376 20.79 -20.04 10.25
C ASP A 376 21.59 -20.11 8.95
N ARG A 377 21.66 -21.30 8.35
CA ARG A 377 22.24 -21.56 7.03
C ARG A 377 21.34 -22.52 6.28
N SER A 378 21.14 -22.29 4.99
CA SER A 378 20.28 -23.13 4.18
C SER A 378 20.75 -24.59 4.18
N SER A 379 19.90 -25.50 4.59
CA SER A 379 20.12 -26.94 4.47
C SER A 379 19.78 -27.48 3.07
N THR A 380 19.25 -26.63 2.19
CA THR A 380 18.82 -27.01 0.84
C THR A 380 19.98 -27.12 -0.15
N GLY A 381 19.87 -28.08 -1.08
CA GLY A 381 20.88 -28.34 -2.11
C GLY A 381 22.11 -29.11 -1.61
N LEU A 382 23.01 -29.45 -2.55
CA LEU A 382 24.17 -30.31 -2.29
C LEU A 382 25.10 -29.74 -1.21
N LEU A 383 25.32 -28.42 -1.21
CA LEU A 383 26.16 -27.73 -0.23
C LEU A 383 25.47 -27.60 1.14
N GLY A 384 24.15 -27.43 1.16
CA GLY A 384 23.36 -27.39 2.40
C GLY A 384 23.41 -28.73 3.15
N ALA A 385 23.30 -29.84 2.42
CA ALA A 385 23.35 -31.20 2.98
C ALA A 385 24.67 -31.53 3.69
N ILE A 386 25.77 -30.84 3.34
CA ILE A 386 27.09 -31.01 3.96
C ILE A 386 27.45 -29.86 4.94
N GLY A 387 26.48 -29.00 5.29
CA GLY A 387 26.67 -27.92 6.26
C GLY A 387 27.34 -26.66 5.71
N LEU A 388 27.51 -26.55 4.38
CA LEU A 388 28.08 -25.40 3.67
C LEU A 388 27.02 -24.50 3.04
N GLY A 389 25.79 -24.56 3.56
CA GLY A 389 24.69 -23.70 3.16
C GLY A 389 25.00 -22.20 3.20
N SER A 390 24.32 -21.45 2.34
CA SER A 390 24.31 -19.99 2.39
C SER A 390 23.78 -19.52 3.75
N LYS A 391 24.42 -18.50 4.31
CA LYS A 391 23.95 -17.87 5.54
C LYS A 391 22.60 -17.20 5.26
N SER A 392 21.64 -17.39 6.15
CA SER A 392 20.34 -16.72 6.01
C SER A 392 20.47 -15.22 6.27
N GLU A 393 19.88 -14.43 5.37
CA GLU A 393 19.78 -12.97 5.47
C GLU A 393 18.69 -12.52 6.44
N LEU A 394 17.81 -13.45 6.84
CA LEU A 394 16.71 -13.16 7.74
C LEU A 394 17.20 -12.89 9.16
N SER A 395 16.48 -12.06 9.90
CA SER A 395 16.82 -11.65 11.25
C SER A 395 16.78 -12.83 12.22
N PHE A 396 17.66 -12.82 13.21
CA PHE A 396 17.62 -13.81 14.29
C PHE A 396 16.26 -13.82 15.01
N LYS A 397 15.61 -12.66 15.12
CA LYS A 397 14.29 -12.50 15.74
C LYS A 397 13.24 -13.31 14.99
N PHE A 398 13.19 -13.13 13.66
CA PHE A 398 12.29 -13.87 12.79
C PHE A 398 12.57 -15.37 12.80
N ARG A 399 13.83 -15.76 12.59
CA ARG A 399 14.23 -17.18 12.57
C ARG A 399 13.86 -17.90 13.86
N LEU A 400 14.02 -17.24 15.00
CA LEU A 400 13.63 -17.77 16.29
C LEU A 400 12.11 -18.03 16.36
N SER A 401 11.29 -17.05 15.99
CA SER A 401 9.83 -17.20 15.96
C SER A 401 9.40 -18.33 15.03
N ALA A 402 9.96 -18.39 13.83
CA ALA A 402 9.67 -19.44 12.86
C ALA A 402 9.98 -20.84 13.40
N ARG A 403 11.14 -21.04 14.05
CA ARG A 403 11.50 -22.29 14.74
C ARG A 403 10.51 -22.66 15.84
N CYS A 404 10.14 -21.71 16.68
CA CYS A 404 9.22 -21.95 17.79
C CYS A 404 7.83 -22.36 17.28
N ILE A 405 7.30 -21.66 16.27
CA ILE A 405 6.00 -21.99 15.68
C ILE A 405 6.05 -23.37 14.99
N ALA A 406 7.07 -23.62 14.17
CA ALA A 406 7.24 -24.92 13.50
C ALA A 406 7.34 -26.07 14.51
N CYS A 407 8.16 -25.92 15.55
CA CYS A 407 8.31 -26.91 16.59
C CYS A 407 7.00 -27.17 17.33
N PHE A 408 6.22 -26.12 17.62
CA PHE A 408 4.92 -26.26 18.26
C PHE A 408 3.93 -27.01 17.36
N ILE A 409 3.87 -26.71 16.06
CA ILE A 409 3.00 -27.41 15.10
C ILE A 409 3.40 -28.89 15.00
N PHE A 410 4.69 -29.19 14.80
CA PHE A 410 5.15 -30.58 14.73
C PHE A 410 4.91 -31.36 16.02
N ALA A 411 4.97 -30.71 17.19
CA ALA A 411 4.60 -31.32 18.47
C ALA A 411 3.14 -31.78 18.52
N GLN A 412 2.27 -31.25 17.67
CA GLN A 412 0.87 -31.66 17.55
C GLN A 412 0.64 -32.76 16.51
N LEU A 413 1.70 -33.22 15.84
CA LEU A 413 1.66 -34.24 14.78
C LEU A 413 2.46 -35.49 15.18
N PRO A 414 1.86 -36.41 15.98
CA PRO A 414 2.45 -37.70 16.28
C PRO A 414 2.76 -38.57 15.05
N GLN A 415 3.60 -39.59 15.26
CA GLN A 415 4.11 -40.48 14.21
C GLN A 415 3.01 -41.27 13.48
N ASP A 416 1.87 -41.54 14.13
CA ASP A 416 0.76 -42.26 13.54
C ASP A 416 -0.14 -41.39 12.63
N GLY A 417 0.26 -40.13 12.40
CA GLY A 417 -0.44 -39.20 11.51
C GLY A 417 -1.72 -38.60 12.09
N LYS A 418 -2.04 -38.92 13.36
CA LYS A 418 -3.14 -38.27 14.08
C LYS A 418 -2.74 -36.83 14.44
N LEU A 419 -3.74 -36.02 14.76
CA LEU A 419 -3.58 -34.64 15.20
C LEU A 419 -3.96 -34.56 16.67
N ARG A 420 -3.15 -33.90 17.51
CA ARG A 420 -3.48 -33.64 18.91
C ARG A 420 -4.50 -32.50 18.98
N LEU A 421 -5.76 -32.84 19.27
CA LEU A 421 -6.91 -31.93 19.28
C LEU A 421 -7.26 -31.45 20.70
N LEU A 422 -7.03 -32.28 21.70
CA LEU A 422 -7.36 -32.01 23.10
C LEU A 422 -6.12 -32.02 24.00
N ALA A 423 -6.26 -31.37 25.14
CA ALA A 423 -5.27 -31.45 26.21
C ALA A 423 -5.02 -32.91 26.59
N HIS A 424 -3.74 -33.27 26.71
CA HIS A 424 -3.28 -34.62 27.03
C HIS A 424 -3.56 -35.69 25.95
N ASP A 425 -3.93 -35.30 24.72
CA ASP A 425 -3.90 -36.26 23.62
C ASP A 425 -2.49 -36.88 23.48
N PRO A 426 -2.40 -38.20 23.23
CA PRO A 426 -1.14 -38.93 23.24
C PRO A 426 -0.20 -38.50 22.10
N GLY A 427 1.08 -38.83 22.24
CA GLY A 427 2.14 -38.46 21.29
C GLY A 427 2.77 -37.10 21.56
N ALA A 428 2.54 -36.53 22.76
CA ALA A 428 3.23 -35.32 23.22
C ALA A 428 4.74 -35.57 23.37
N ILE A 429 5.57 -34.58 23.06
CA ILE A 429 7.04 -34.73 23.05
C ILE A 429 7.58 -35.23 24.40
N ASN A 430 7.03 -34.74 25.50
CA ASN A 430 7.43 -35.06 26.87
C ASN A 430 6.52 -36.08 27.57
N GLU A 431 5.79 -36.90 26.81
CA GLU A 431 4.92 -37.92 27.41
C GLU A 431 5.75 -38.90 28.28
N PRO A 432 5.31 -39.25 29.51
CA PRO A 432 6.10 -40.07 30.43
C PRO A 432 6.44 -41.44 29.82
N VAL A 433 7.71 -41.84 29.93
CA VAL A 433 8.26 -43.08 29.34
C VAL A 433 7.51 -44.35 29.78
N HIS A 434 6.86 -44.33 30.95
CA HIS A 434 6.05 -45.46 31.44
C HIS A 434 4.73 -45.66 30.67
N ALA A 435 4.21 -44.63 30.00
CA ALA A 435 3.11 -44.77 29.05
C ALA A 435 3.60 -45.37 27.71
N ALA A 436 4.82 -45.04 27.28
CA ALA A 436 5.40 -45.49 26.00
C ALA A 436 5.80 -47.00 25.95
N ALA A 437 5.68 -47.73 27.05
CA ALA A 437 5.90 -49.18 27.11
C ALA A 437 4.75 -50.00 26.47
N ASN A 438 3.57 -49.41 26.31
CA ASN A 438 2.49 -49.97 25.52
C ASN A 438 2.70 -49.61 24.04
N GLN A 439 2.86 -50.62 23.18
CA GLN A 439 3.12 -50.44 21.72
C GLN A 439 2.01 -49.70 20.96
N ASN A 440 0.85 -49.46 21.60
CA ASN A 440 -0.32 -48.82 21.01
C ASN A 440 -0.43 -47.30 21.29
N ILE A 441 0.51 -46.69 22.03
CA ILE A 441 0.47 -45.25 22.31
C ILE A 441 1.26 -44.49 21.22
N PRO A 442 0.61 -43.52 20.54
CA PRO A 442 1.25 -42.66 19.55
C PRO A 442 2.54 -42.03 20.09
N ARG A 443 3.62 -42.03 19.29
CA ARG A 443 4.92 -41.45 19.66
C ARG A 443 5.11 -40.08 19.00
N PRO A 444 5.96 -39.21 19.58
CA PRO A 444 6.36 -37.97 18.91
C PRO A 444 7.05 -38.25 17.58
N SER A 445 6.70 -37.49 16.54
CA SER A 445 7.31 -37.63 15.21
C SER A 445 8.79 -37.24 15.20
N ALA A 446 9.54 -37.72 14.20
CA ALA A 446 10.93 -37.33 14.01
C ALA A 446 11.06 -35.81 13.79
N SER A 447 10.16 -35.23 12.98
CA SER A 447 10.10 -33.78 12.74
C SER A 447 9.92 -32.98 14.02
N ALA A 448 9.08 -33.44 14.96
CA ALA A 448 8.91 -32.79 16.25
C ALA A 448 10.20 -32.78 17.08
N LYS A 449 10.93 -33.91 17.10
CA LYS A 449 12.21 -34.02 17.82
C LYS A 449 13.30 -33.16 17.19
N ASP A 450 13.37 -33.12 15.87
CA ASP A 450 14.37 -32.33 15.16
C ASP A 450 14.09 -30.83 15.26
N ALA A 451 12.83 -30.41 15.19
CA ALA A 451 12.44 -29.03 15.44
C ALA A 451 12.75 -28.61 16.89
N LEU A 452 12.56 -29.49 17.87
CA LEU A 452 12.94 -29.20 19.26
C LEU A 452 14.45 -29.05 19.43
N LYS A 453 15.26 -29.88 18.76
CA LYS A 453 16.73 -29.71 18.74
C LYS A 453 17.12 -28.36 18.14
N ALA A 454 16.41 -27.89 17.11
CA ALA A 454 16.67 -26.57 16.52
C ALA A 454 16.36 -25.42 17.50
N VAL A 455 15.30 -25.55 18.30
CA VAL A 455 15.00 -24.61 19.41
C VAL A 455 16.10 -24.65 20.47
N ASP A 456 16.58 -25.84 20.85
CA ASP A 456 17.67 -25.99 21.83
C ASP A 456 19.01 -25.45 21.34
N ALA A 457 19.30 -25.62 20.05
CA ALA A 457 20.45 -25.01 19.40
C ALA A 457 20.36 -23.47 19.42
N ALA A 458 19.16 -22.90 19.24
CA ALA A 458 18.96 -21.46 19.37
C ALA A 458 19.25 -20.96 20.79
N ILE A 459 18.74 -21.64 21.83
CA ILE A 459 18.98 -21.31 23.25
C ILE A 459 20.48 -21.30 23.59
N SER A 460 21.25 -22.19 22.95
CA SER A 460 22.69 -22.35 23.20
C SER A 460 23.57 -21.45 22.32
N SER A 461 23.01 -20.83 21.29
CA SER A 461 23.74 -20.05 20.29
C SER A 461 23.93 -18.59 20.71
N LYS A 462 25.14 -18.06 20.50
CA LYS A 462 25.46 -16.65 20.78
C LYS A 462 24.60 -15.67 19.97
N GLY A 463 24.16 -16.06 18.77
CA GLY A 463 23.33 -15.20 17.90
C GLY A 463 21.93 -14.90 18.45
N TYR A 464 21.45 -15.72 19.40
CA TYR A 464 20.12 -15.60 19.99
C TYR A 464 20.18 -15.23 21.48
N ALA A 465 21.35 -14.84 22.00
CA ALA A 465 21.59 -14.64 23.42
C ALA A 465 20.58 -13.69 24.08
N GLN A 466 20.18 -12.62 23.38
CA GLN A 466 19.22 -11.63 23.88
C GLN A 466 17.81 -12.18 24.12
N TRP A 467 17.42 -13.27 23.44
CA TRP A 467 16.11 -13.90 23.60
C TRP A 467 16.15 -15.23 24.35
N LYS A 468 17.31 -15.63 24.90
CA LYS A 468 17.49 -16.95 25.51
C LYS A 468 16.42 -17.30 26.56
N ALA A 469 16.19 -16.41 27.53
CA ALA A 469 15.19 -16.63 28.59
C ALA A 469 13.76 -16.69 28.03
N TYR A 470 13.48 -15.86 27.02
CA TYR A 470 12.21 -15.86 26.31
C TYR A 470 11.99 -17.19 25.57
N THR A 471 12.98 -17.66 24.81
CA THR A 471 12.95 -18.95 24.11
C THR A 471 12.78 -20.13 25.06
N GLN A 472 13.45 -20.10 26.23
CA GLN A 472 13.27 -21.13 27.25
C GLN A 472 11.82 -21.19 27.74
N SER A 473 11.17 -20.02 27.92
CA SER A 473 9.76 -19.94 28.31
C SER A 473 8.83 -20.49 27.21
N ILE A 474 9.10 -20.19 25.94
CA ILE A 474 8.36 -20.75 24.80
C ILE A 474 8.59 -22.27 24.68
N LYS A 475 9.79 -22.76 24.95
CA LYS A 475 10.08 -24.20 24.98
C LYS A 475 9.22 -24.93 26.02
N LEU A 476 9.00 -24.34 27.20
CA LEU A 476 8.11 -24.93 28.21
C LEU A 476 6.68 -25.06 27.69
N ILE A 477 6.18 -24.07 26.95
CA ILE A 477 4.86 -24.12 26.30
C ILE A 477 4.81 -25.23 25.24
N ILE A 478 5.85 -25.38 24.42
CA ILE A 478 5.93 -26.44 23.39
C ILE A 478 5.88 -27.84 24.02
N LEU A 479 6.47 -28.00 25.20
CA LEU A 479 6.56 -29.27 25.91
C LEU A 479 5.34 -29.56 26.81
N ASP A 480 4.44 -28.59 26.97
CA ASP A 480 3.28 -28.72 27.85
C ASP A 480 2.22 -29.64 27.20
N PRO A 481 1.91 -30.81 27.80
CA PRO A 481 0.93 -31.73 27.25
C PRO A 481 -0.50 -31.18 27.28
N THR A 482 -0.79 -30.14 28.07
CA THR A 482 -2.10 -29.46 28.06
C THR A 482 -2.33 -28.66 26.79
N LYS A 483 -1.26 -28.34 26.06
CA LYS A 483 -1.32 -27.61 24.79
C LYS A 483 -1.59 -28.53 23.61
N CYS A 484 -2.46 -28.08 22.71
CA CYS A 484 -2.85 -28.81 21.50
C CYS A 484 -2.88 -27.89 20.27
N ILE A 485 -3.36 -28.40 19.13
CA ILE A 485 -3.38 -27.61 17.88
C ILE A 485 -4.19 -26.32 18.00
N THR A 486 -5.21 -26.28 18.85
CA THR A 486 -6.07 -25.11 19.00
C THR A 486 -5.36 -23.92 19.66
N ASP A 487 -4.26 -24.15 20.38
CA ASP A 487 -3.41 -23.10 20.95
C ASP A 487 -2.45 -22.46 19.92
N THR A 488 -2.36 -22.98 18.70
CA THR A 488 -1.42 -22.47 17.69
C THR A 488 -1.58 -20.98 17.35
N PRO A 489 -2.79 -20.42 17.13
CA PRO A 489 -2.91 -19.00 16.80
C PRO A 489 -2.49 -18.13 17.99
N TRP A 490 -2.85 -18.53 19.22
CA TRP A 490 -2.43 -17.85 20.44
C TRP A 490 -0.90 -17.80 20.58
N LEU A 491 -0.19 -18.89 20.27
CA LEU A 491 1.28 -18.88 20.30
C LEU A 491 1.85 -17.88 19.30
N VAL A 492 1.31 -17.81 18.08
CA VAL A 492 1.72 -16.82 17.07
C VAL A 492 1.47 -15.41 17.59
N SER A 493 0.27 -15.12 18.11
CA SER A 493 -0.09 -13.84 18.71
C SER A 493 0.87 -13.44 19.84
N LYS A 494 1.23 -14.39 20.71
CA LYS A 494 2.19 -14.17 21.79
C LYS A 494 3.57 -13.80 21.26
N LEU A 495 4.10 -14.57 20.31
CA LEU A 495 5.41 -14.32 19.69
C LEU A 495 5.46 -12.97 18.98
N VAL A 496 4.41 -12.65 18.21
CA VAL A 496 4.27 -11.39 17.49
C VAL A 496 4.22 -10.21 18.47
N LYS A 497 3.37 -10.28 19.50
CA LYS A 497 3.25 -9.22 20.49
C LYS A 497 4.57 -8.93 21.19
N ASP A 498 5.30 -9.99 21.57
CA ASP A 498 6.51 -9.87 22.38
C ASP A 498 7.75 -9.51 21.53
N LEU A 499 7.78 -9.86 20.23
CA LEU A 499 8.96 -9.69 19.37
C LEU A 499 8.77 -8.68 18.21
N PHE A 500 7.55 -8.39 17.80
CA PHE A 500 7.23 -7.51 16.67
C PHE A 500 6.20 -6.41 17.05
N PRO A 501 6.41 -5.67 18.16
CA PRO A 501 5.42 -4.71 18.64
C PRO A 501 5.27 -3.47 17.72
N ASP A 502 6.27 -3.18 16.89
CA ASP A 502 6.32 -1.95 16.08
C ASP A 502 5.61 -2.09 14.71
N PHE A 503 4.88 -3.18 14.48
CA PHE A 503 4.26 -3.49 13.19
C PHE A 503 2.73 -3.50 13.31
N HIS A 504 2.09 -2.35 13.04
CA HIS A 504 0.63 -2.18 13.19
C HIS A 504 -0.21 -3.08 12.29
N CYS A 505 0.35 -3.58 11.19
CA CYS A 505 -0.32 -4.61 10.38
C CYS A 505 -0.61 -5.87 11.20
N LEU A 506 0.17 -6.14 12.26
CA LEU A 506 0.00 -7.30 13.13
C LEU A 506 -0.94 -7.06 14.32
N ASP A 507 -1.47 -5.85 14.50
CA ASP A 507 -2.29 -5.50 15.67
C ASP A 507 -3.53 -6.40 15.82
N LEU A 508 -4.11 -6.85 14.69
CA LEU A 508 -5.25 -7.79 14.65
C LEU A 508 -4.95 -9.10 15.40
N LEU A 509 -3.69 -9.51 15.46
CA LEU A 509 -3.25 -10.75 16.09
C LEU A 509 -3.18 -10.60 17.61
N THR A 510 -3.13 -9.37 18.11
CA THR A 510 -2.84 -9.06 19.52
C THR A 510 -4.03 -8.46 20.26
N SER A 511 -5.06 -8.01 19.53
CA SER A 511 -6.36 -7.60 20.07
C SER A 511 -7.10 -8.79 20.66
N LYS A 512 -7.52 -8.67 21.92
CA LYS A 512 -8.27 -9.70 22.66
C LYS A 512 -9.77 -9.56 22.46
#